data_AF-A0ABD4W4H7-F1
#
_entry.id   AF-A0ABD4W4H7-F1
#
_cell.length_a   1.000
_cell.length_b   1.000
_cell.length_c   1.000
_cell.angle_alpha   90.00
_cell.angle_beta   90.00
_cell.angle_gamma   90.00
#
_symmetry.space_group_name_H-M   'P 1'
#
loop_
_entity.id
_entity.type
_entity.pdbx_description
1 polymer ?
#
loop_
_entity_poly.entity_id
_entity_poly.type
_entity_poly.pdbx_seq_one_letter_code
_entity_poly.pdbx_strand_id
1 'polypeptide(L)'
;GIDVSSRKSNVCIMVNGQKVNDYAISNDMVGFNQLLGDLKQVTNPQIIFEATGVYSRRLQAFLDMHELRYVMMNPLEAKRKTKDD
;
A
#
# COMPACT_ATOMS: atom_id res chain seq x y z
N GLY A 1 -1.05 5.19 2.34
CA GLY A 1 0.28 4.58 2.16
C GLY A 1 0.26 3.18 2.74
N ILE A 2 0.95 2.24 2.12
CA ILE A 2 1.05 0.85 2.61
C ILE A 2 2.53 0.48 2.75
N ASP A 3 2.95 0.03 3.93
CA ASP A 3 4.27 -0.55 4.14
C ASP A 3 4.16 -2.07 4.11
N VAL A 4 4.74 -2.70 3.10
CA VAL A 4 4.60 -4.14 2.80
C VAL A 4 5.81 -4.90 3.33
N SER A 5 5.58 -5.73 4.34
CA SER A 5 6.58 -6.66 4.88
C SER A 5 6.25 -8.12 4.54
N SER A 6 7.12 -9.06 4.92
CA SER A 6 6.89 -10.49 4.66
C SER A 6 5.67 -11.08 5.39
N ARG A 7 5.34 -10.56 6.58
CA ARG A 7 4.27 -11.13 7.44
C ARG A 7 2.95 -10.40 7.32
N LYS A 8 2.99 -9.07 7.38
CA LYS A 8 1.82 -8.19 7.37
C LYS A 8 2.13 -6.90 6.62
N SER A 9 1.10 -6.21 6.16
CA SER A 9 1.24 -4.88 5.59
C SER A 9 0.58 -3.86 6.50
N ASN A 10 1.27 -2.76 6.79
CA ASN A 10 0.68 -1.65 7.54
C ASN A 10 0.01 -0.68 6.57
N VAL A 11 -1.22 -0.30 6.84
CA VAL A 11 -2.05 0.56 5.99
C VAL A 11 -2.34 1.84 6.76
N CYS A 12 -2.06 2.98 6.13
CA CYS A 12 -2.45 4.30 6.61
C CYS A 12 -3.29 5.00 5.54
N ILE A 13 -4.50 5.43 5.92
CA ILE A 13 -5.42 6.15 5.04
C ILE A 13 -5.48 7.61 5.48
N MET A 14 -5.24 8.49 4.52
CA MET A 14 -5.29 9.94 4.70
C MET A 14 -6.42 10.50 3.84
N VAL A 15 -7.28 11.33 4.42
CA VAL A 15 -8.33 12.08 3.71
C VAL A 15 -8.19 13.55 4.08
N ASN A 16 -8.10 14.44 3.09
CA ASN A 16 -7.92 15.89 3.31
C ASN A 16 -6.75 16.24 4.26
N GLY A 17 -5.64 15.50 4.16
CA GLY A 17 -4.46 15.71 5.01
C GLY A 17 -4.59 15.17 6.44
N GLN A 18 -5.70 14.53 6.80
CA GLN A 18 -5.90 13.93 8.12
C GLN A 18 -5.85 12.41 8.06
N LYS A 19 -5.21 11.80 9.06
CA LYS A 19 -5.17 10.35 9.23
C LYS A 19 -6.51 9.86 9.74
N VAL A 20 -7.20 9.06 8.92
CA VAL A 20 -8.52 8.51 9.27
C VAL A 20 -8.43 7.06 9.74
N ASN A 21 -7.54 6.25 9.14
CA ASN A 21 -7.30 4.86 9.53
C ASN A 21 -5.80 4.55 9.60
N ASP A 22 -5.44 3.67 10.53
CA ASP A 22 -4.08 3.15 10.73
C ASP A 22 -4.16 1.73 11.31
N TYR A 23 -3.82 0.71 10.54
CA TYR A 23 -3.96 -0.69 10.93
C TYR A 23 -3.06 -1.62 10.12
N ALA A 24 -2.97 -2.89 10.53
CA ALA A 24 -2.23 -3.92 9.79
C ALA A 24 -3.19 -4.93 9.14
N ILE A 25 -2.86 -5.35 7.91
CA ILE A 25 -3.54 -6.43 7.18
C ILE A 25 -2.62 -7.64 6.99
N SER A 26 -3.22 -8.82 6.85
CA SER A 26 -2.52 -10.00 6.33
C SER A 26 -2.22 -9.85 4.84
N ASN A 27 -1.16 -10.51 4.38
CA ASN A 27 -0.76 -10.52 2.96
C ASN A 27 -1.47 -11.63 2.17
N ASP A 28 -2.78 -11.73 2.36
CA ASP A 28 -3.67 -12.70 1.74
C ASP A 28 -5.02 -12.06 1.38
N MET A 29 -5.91 -12.85 0.79
CA MET A 29 -7.22 -12.37 0.34
C MET A 29 -8.07 -11.79 1.47
N VAL A 30 -7.91 -12.24 2.72
CA VAL A 30 -8.69 -11.70 3.85
C VAL A 30 -8.26 -10.25 4.10
N GLY A 31 -6.96 -10.03 4.23
CA GLY A 31 -6.41 -8.68 4.43
C GLY A 31 -6.64 -7.75 3.23
N PHE A 32 -6.54 -8.28 2.01
CA PHE A 32 -6.75 -7.48 0.80
C PHE A 32 -8.22 -7.10 0.59
N ASN A 33 -9.16 -7.97 0.94
CA ASN A 33 -10.58 -7.63 0.89
C ASN A 33 -10.95 -6.56 1.92
N GLN A 34 -10.32 -6.59 3.11
CA GLN A 34 -10.45 -5.50 4.09
C GLN A 34 -9.98 -4.17 3.49
N LEU A 35 -8.79 -4.16 2.88
CA LEU A 35 -8.25 -2.97 2.19
C LEU A 35 -9.18 -2.48 1.07
N LEU A 36 -9.71 -3.38 0.25
CA LEU A 36 -10.64 -3.03 -0.84
C LEU A 36 -11.92 -2.39 -0.31
N GLY A 37 -12.43 -2.86 0.84
CA GLY A 37 -13.57 -2.27 1.52
C GLY A 37 -13.35 -0.80 1.83
N ASP A 38 -12.19 -0.48 2.42
CA ASP A 38 -11.80 0.90 2.75
C ASP A 38 -11.59 1.75 1.49
N LEU A 39 -10.90 1.22 0.47
CA LEU A 39 -10.63 1.95 -0.78
C LEU A 39 -11.91 2.35 -1.51
N LYS A 40 -12.97 1.53 -1.43
CA LYS A 40 -14.28 1.85 -2.02
C LYS A 40 -15.00 3.00 -1.32
N GLN A 41 -14.65 3.32 -0.08
CA GLN A 41 -15.21 4.46 0.64
C GLN A 41 -14.51 5.79 0.29
N VAL A 42 -13.35 5.71 -0.38
CA VAL A 42 -12.56 6.88 -0.75
C VAL A 42 -12.80 7.21 -2.22
N THR A 43 -13.17 8.45 -2.53
CA THR A 43 -13.34 8.89 -3.93
C THR A 43 -11.98 9.01 -4.61
N ASN A 44 -11.76 8.26 -5.69
CA ASN A 44 -10.54 8.27 -6.51
C ASN A 44 -9.25 8.12 -5.68
N PRO A 45 -9.07 6.99 -4.98
CA PRO A 45 -7.95 6.81 -4.06
C PRO A 45 -6.61 6.78 -4.79
N GLN A 46 -5.60 7.41 -4.21
CA GLN A 46 -4.21 7.26 -4.62
C GLN A 46 -3.53 6.21 -3.74
N ILE A 47 -3.10 5.11 -4.34
CA ILE A 47 -2.46 4.01 -3.63
C ILE A 47 -0.95 4.12 -3.83
N ILE A 48 -0.22 4.23 -2.72
CA ILE A 48 1.24 4.23 -2.70
C ILE A 48 1.67 3.18 -1.70
N PHE A 49 2.58 2.30 -2.09
CA PHE A 49 3.15 1.34 -1.17
C PHE A 49 4.66 1.18 -1.31
N GLU A 50 5.30 0.93 -0.18
CA GLU A 50 6.72 0.62 -0.06
C GLU A 50 6.87 -0.89 0.11
N ALA A 51 7.78 -1.52 -0.63
CA ALA A 51 8.03 -2.95 -0.47
C ALA A 51 9.48 -3.32 -0.80
N THR A 52 10.02 -4.31 -0.07
CA THR A 52 11.30 -4.95 -0.37
C THR A 52 11.09 -6.30 -1.07
N GLY A 53 11.71 -6.47 -2.24
CA GLY A 53 11.75 -7.77 -2.91
C GLY A 53 10.38 -8.32 -3.33
N VAL A 54 10.14 -9.61 -3.11
CA VAL A 54 8.99 -10.34 -3.68
C VAL A 54 7.68 -10.19 -2.91
N TYR A 55 7.68 -9.53 -1.75
CA TYR A 55 6.53 -9.52 -0.84
C TYR A 55 5.35 -8.68 -1.34
N SER A 56 5.57 -7.71 -2.23
CA SER A 56 4.50 -6.93 -2.87
C SER A 56 3.73 -7.68 -3.93
N ARG A 57 4.26 -8.78 -4.49
CA ARG A 57 3.68 -9.43 -5.69
C ARG A 57 2.21 -9.79 -5.54
N ARG A 58 1.80 -10.26 -4.35
CA ARG A 58 0.40 -10.62 -4.08
C ARG A 58 -0.50 -9.40 -4.00
N LEU A 59 -0.03 -8.33 -3.35
CA LEU A 59 -0.78 -7.07 -3.28
C LEU A 59 -0.89 -6.44 -4.68
N GLN A 60 0.18 -6.46 -5.48
CA GLN A 60 0.20 -5.99 -6.86
C GLN A 60 -0.83 -6.73 -7.71
N ALA A 61 -0.77 -8.07 -7.73
CA ALA A 61 -1.72 -8.88 -8.48
C ALA A 61 -3.17 -8.61 -8.06
N PHE A 62 -3.43 -8.44 -6.76
CA PHE A 62 -4.75 -8.08 -6.26
C PHE A 62 -5.22 -6.71 -6.77
N LEU A 63 -4.37 -5.68 -6.69
CA LEU A 63 -4.69 -4.34 -7.18
C LEU A 63 -4.90 -4.33 -8.70
N ASP A 64 -4.07 -5.05 -9.46
CA ASP A 64 -4.20 -5.20 -10.91
C ASP A 64 -5.52 -5.88 -11.30
N MET A 65 -5.91 -6.94 -10.59
CA MET A 65 -7.19 -7.64 -10.80
C MET A 65 -8.43 -6.75 -10.54
N HIS A 66 -8.28 -5.72 -9.70
CA HIS A 66 -9.33 -4.76 -9.38
C HIS A 66 -9.19 -3.45 -10.16
N GLU A 67 -8.29 -3.39 -11.15
CA GLU A 67 -8.02 -2.21 -11.98
C GLU A 67 -7.65 -0.96 -11.17
N LEU A 68 -7.02 -1.17 -10.00
CA LEU A 68 -6.62 -0.11 -9.08
C LEU A 68 -5.20 0.34 -9.40
N ARG A 69 -5.06 1.60 -9.80
CA ARG A 69 -3.74 2.21 -10.04
C ARG A 69 -2.98 2.42 -8.73
N TYR A 70 -1.70 2.08 -8.75
CA TYR A 70 -0.80 2.25 -7.62
C TYR A 70 0.59 2.72 -8.04
N VAL A 71 1.32 3.27 -7.06
CA VAL A 71 2.76 3.53 -7.16
C VAL A 71 3.49 2.63 -6.16
N MET A 72 4.39 1.80 -6.67
CA MET A 72 5.32 1.04 -5.84
C MET A 72 6.60 1.86 -5.66
N MET A 73 6.94 2.16 -4.41
CA MET A 73 8.20 2.78 -4.04
C MET A 73 9.18 1.68 -3.62
N ASN A 74 10.37 1.67 -4.22
CA ASN A 74 11.46 0.84 -3.74
C ASN A 74 12.19 1.58 -2.60
N PRO A 75 12.21 1.07 -1.35
CA PRO A 75 12.94 1.64 -0.23
C PRO A 75 14.40 1.97 -0.55
N LEU A 76 15.05 1.13 -1.38
CA LEU A 76 16.46 1.29 -1.76
C LEU A 76 16.66 2.49 -2.68
N GLU A 77 15.70 2.75 -3.58
CA GLU A 77 15.72 3.93 -4.45
C GLU A 77 15.35 5.19 -3.66
N ALA A 78 14.38 5.11 -2.75
CA ALA A 78 13.99 6.23 -1.89
C ALA A 78 15.14 6.68 -0.98
N LYS A 79 15.87 5.74 -0.35
CA LYS A 79 17.02 6.06 0.51
C LYS A 79 18.24 6.60 -0.24
N ARG A 80 18.38 6.31 -1.54
CA ARG A 80 19.45 6.89 -2.36
C ARG A 80 19.17 8.37 -2.62
N LYS A 81 17.93 8.73 -2.93
CA LYS A 81 17.55 10.12 -3.25
C LYS A 81 17.64 11.09 -2.08
N THR A 82 17.58 10.62 -0.83
CA THR A 82 17.73 11.48 0.37
C THR A 82 19.18 11.72 0.80
N LYS A 83 20.17 11.15 0.09
CA LYS A 83 21.61 11.36 0.40
C LYS A 83 22.30 12.33 -0.55
N ASP A 84 21.62 12.76 -1.62
CA ASP A 84 22.14 13.67 -2.63
C ASP A 84 21.60 15.12 -2.48
N ASP A 85 20.88 15.41 -1.39
CA ASP A 85 20.45 16.75 -0.93
C ASP A 85 21.11 17.10 0.40
#